data_AF-A0A7R9K975-F1
#
_entry.id   AF-A0A7R9K975-F1
#
_cell.length_a   1.000
_cell.length_b   1.000
_cell.length_c   1.000
_cell.angle_alpha   90.00
_cell.angle_beta   90.00
_cell.angle_gamma   90.00
#
_symmetry.space_group_name_H-M   'P 1'
#
loop_
_entity.id
_entity.type
_entity.pdbx_description
1 polymer ?
#
loop_
_entity_poly.entity_id
_entity_poly.type
_entity_poly.pdbx_seq_one_letter_code
_entity_poly.pdbx_strand_id
1 'polypeptide(L)'
;VLQFQDFFPGLINVAYVLRPASFLQKALSEVSSKIFKDEFKFRVVVCNYLEELHEHIDTSQLTADLGGDLPYCHEDWLKHRVVSEP
;
A
#
# COMPACT_ATOMS: atom_id res chain seq x y z
N VAL A 1 1.74 13.98 18.23
CA VAL A 1 1.98 12.76 17.41
C VAL A 1 1.00 12.86 16.24
N LEU A 2 1.49 13.04 15.02
CA LEU A 2 0.63 13.15 13.84
C LEU A 2 0.08 11.75 13.53
N GLN A 3 -1.25 11.56 13.57
CA GLN A 3 -1.83 10.28 13.19
C GLN A 3 -1.86 10.22 11.67
N PHE A 4 -1.35 9.15 11.07
CA PHE A 4 -1.31 8.97 9.61
C PHE A 4 -2.68 9.19 8.95
N GLN A 5 -3.78 8.90 9.67
CA GLN A 5 -5.16 9.14 9.28
C GLN A 5 -5.51 10.63 9.07
N ASP A 6 -4.83 11.56 9.74
CA ASP A 6 -5.13 13.01 9.67
C ASP A 6 -4.76 13.62 8.29
N PHE A 7 -3.99 12.89 7.47
CA PHE A 7 -3.57 13.31 6.13
C PHE A 7 -4.50 12.81 5.01
N PHE A 8 -5.43 11.91 5.32
CA PHE A 8 -6.33 11.34 4.32
C PHE A 8 -7.75 11.79 4.58
N PRO A 9 -8.44 12.37 3.59
CA PRO A 9 -9.82 12.82 3.75
C PRO A 9 -10.80 11.65 3.96
N GLY A 10 -10.38 10.42 3.67
CA GLY A 10 -11.15 9.19 3.88
C GLY A 10 -10.49 8.26 4.89
N LEU A 11 -11.28 7.31 5.42
CA LEU A 11 -10.79 6.29 6.35
C LEU A 11 -9.87 5.31 5.63
N ILE A 12 -8.68 5.10 6.18
CA ILE A 12 -7.79 4.06 5.72
C ILE A 12 -8.29 2.74 6.29
N ASN A 13 -8.66 1.79 5.43
CA ASN A 13 -9.14 0.48 5.87
C ASN A 13 -8.01 -0.55 5.96
N VAL A 14 -7.12 -0.54 4.97
CA VAL A 14 -6.01 -1.49 4.86
C VAL A 14 -4.82 -0.83 4.17
N ALA A 15 -3.61 -1.19 4.60
CA ALA A 15 -2.37 -0.89 3.91
C ALA A 15 -1.64 -2.20 3.57
N TYR A 16 -1.26 -2.36 2.31
CA TYR A 16 -0.46 -3.48 1.83
C TYR A 16 0.99 -3.04 1.65
N VAL A 17 1.92 -3.77 2.26
CA VAL A 17 3.36 -3.44 2.25
C VAL A 17 4.11 -4.61 1.65
N LEU A 18 4.68 -4.42 0.46
CA LEU A 18 5.56 -5.41 -0.16
C LEU A 18 6.97 -5.30 0.44
N ARG A 19 7.52 -6.41 0.94
CA ARG A 19 8.88 -6.39 1.51
C ARG A 19 9.94 -6.22 0.43
N PRO A 20 10.95 -5.35 0.63
CA PRO A 20 12.09 -5.27 -0.27
C PRO A 20 12.88 -6.59 -0.24
N ALA A 21 13.30 -7.06 -1.42
CA ALA A 21 14.00 -8.32 -1.55
C ALA A 21 15.39 -8.30 -0.87
N SER A 22 15.61 -9.31 -0.02
CA SER A 22 16.91 -9.92 0.35
C SER A 22 17.78 -9.40 1.49
N PHE A 23 17.46 -8.36 2.28
CA PHE A 23 18.26 -8.10 3.51
C PHE A 23 17.48 -7.69 4.78
N LEU A 24 16.24 -7.17 4.66
CA LEU A 24 15.45 -6.70 5.81
C LEU A 24 14.42 -7.73 6.33
N GLN A 25 14.24 -8.85 5.62
CA GLN A 25 13.23 -9.88 5.90
C GLN A 25 13.31 -10.45 7.33
N LYS A 26 14.52 -10.64 7.88
CA LYS A 26 14.70 -11.27 9.21
C LYS A 26 14.53 -10.32 10.39
N ALA A 27 14.90 -9.04 10.24
CA ALA A 27 14.85 -8.07 11.34
C ALA A 27 13.44 -7.47 11.53
N LEU A 28 12.64 -7.38 10.46
CA LEU A 28 11.31 -6.79 10.52
C LEU A 28 10.23 -7.77 10.97
N SER A 29 10.40 -9.09 10.76
CA SER A 29 9.26 -10.01 10.72
C SER A 29 8.46 -10.20 12.01
N GLU A 30 9.06 -10.10 13.19
CA GLU A 30 8.36 -10.29 14.46
C GLU A 30 8.05 -9.00 15.21
N VAL A 31 8.92 -7.99 15.09
CA VAL A 31 8.78 -6.72 15.83
C VAL A 31 7.87 -5.75 15.09
N SER A 32 7.94 -5.71 13.76
CA SER A 32 7.18 -4.73 12.99
C SER A 32 5.67 -5.03 13.02
N SER A 33 5.27 -6.30 12.91
CA SER A 33 3.85 -6.70 12.88
C SER A 33 3.09 -6.36 14.17
N LYS A 34 3.76 -6.36 15.33
CA LYS A 34 3.15 -5.93 16.61
C LYS A 34 3.09 -4.41 16.74
N ILE A 35 4.14 -3.71 16.31
CA ILE A 35 4.20 -2.24 16.34
C ILE A 35 3.16 -1.63 15.38
N PHE A 36 3.07 -2.14 14.15
CA PHE A 36 2.10 -1.66 13.16
C PHE A 36 0.64 -1.87 13.57
N LYS A 37 0.35 -2.88 14.39
CA LYS A 37 -1.02 -3.10 14.89
C LYS A 37 -1.43 -2.13 16.00
N ASP A 38 -0.48 -1.65 16.79
CA ASP A 38 -0.75 -0.79 17.95
C ASP A 38 -0.74 0.70 17.57
N GLU A 39 0.09 1.10 16.59
CA GLU A 39 0.20 2.50 16.15
C GLU A 39 -0.87 2.93 15.13
N PHE A 40 -1.45 1.99 14.37
CA PHE A 40 -2.38 2.31 13.29
C PHE A 40 -3.79 1.78 13.58
N LYS A 41 -4.80 2.64 13.38
CA LYS A 41 -6.23 2.26 13.50
C LYS A 41 -6.75 1.40 12.34
N PHE A 42 -5.87 0.98 11.43
CA PHE A 42 -6.21 0.25 10.20
C PHE A 42 -5.36 -1.01 10.06
N ARG A 43 -5.85 -1.95 9.24
CA ARG A 43 -5.16 -3.23 9.04
C ARG A 43 -3.90 -3.02 8.19
N VAL A 44 -2.76 -3.53 8.65
CA VAL A 44 -1.55 -3.61 7.83
C VAL A 44 -1.32 -5.06 7.42
N VAL A 45 -1.12 -5.31 6.12
CA VAL A 45 -0.79 -6.62 5.55
C VAL A 45 0.59 -6.51 4.91
N VAL A 46 1.53 -7.35 5.36
CA VAL A 46 2.90 -7.33 4.88
C VAL A 46 3.10 -8.53 3.96
N CYS A 47 3.21 -8.28 2.66
CA CYS A 47 3.41 -9.30 1.64
C CYS A 47 4.91 -9.56 1.45
N ASN A 48 5.29 -10.83 1.40
CA ASN A 48 6.68 -11.24 1.23
C ASN A 48 7.11 -11.25 -0.23
N TYR A 49 6.17 -11.40 -1.14
CA TYR A 49 6.34 -11.48 -2.59
C TYR A 49 5.06 -10.99 -3.30
N LEU A 50 5.16 -10.74 -4.61
CA LEU A 50 4.05 -10.18 -5.40
C LEU A 50 2.84 -11.12 -5.47
N GLU A 51 3.04 -12.43 -5.55
CA GLU A 51 1.91 -13.38 -5.62
C GLU A 51 1.04 -13.29 -4.36
N GLU A 52 1.63 -13.07 -3.17
CA GLU A 52 0.86 -12.86 -1.93
C GLU A 52 0.04 -11.55 -1.97
N LEU A 53 0.50 -10.53 -2.70
CA LEU A 53 -0.29 -9.32 -2.92
C LEU A 53 -1.49 -9.60 -3.84
N HIS A 54 -1.30 -10.44 -4.86
CA HIS A 54 -2.34 -10.81 -5.83
C HIS A 54 -3.45 -11.67 -5.23
N GLU A 55 -3.18 -12.39 -4.13
CA GLU A 55 -4.22 -13.07 -3.34
C GLU A 55 -5.18 -12.09 -2.64
N HIS A 56 -4.77 -10.84 -2.45
CA HIS A 56 -5.54 -9.82 -1.75
C HIS A 56 -6.15 -8.76 -2.68
N ILE A 57 -5.49 -8.46 -3.80
CA ILE A 57 -5.89 -7.42 -4.75
C ILE A 57 -5.88 -8.03 -6.15
N ASP A 58 -6.99 -7.86 -6.87
CA ASP A 58 -7.12 -8.28 -8.27
C ASP A 58 -6.09 -7.58 -9.16
N THR A 59 -5.46 -8.31 -10.08
CA THR A 59 -4.39 -7.78 -10.95
C THR A 59 -4.89 -6.63 -11.84
N SER A 60 -6.18 -6.59 -12.18
CA SER A 60 -6.79 -5.50 -12.95
C SER A 60 -6.76 -4.14 -12.22
N GLN A 61 -6.55 -4.14 -10.90
CA GLN A 61 -6.45 -2.94 -10.07
C GLN A 61 -5.01 -2.53 -9.76
N LEU A 62 -4.03 -3.31 -10.24
CA LEU A 62 -2.61 -3.07 -10.01
C LEU A 62 -1.94 -2.61 -11.29
N THR A 63 -0.96 -1.73 -11.17
CA THR A 63 -0.16 -1.27 -12.30
C THR A 63 0.87 -2.32 -12.72
N ALA A 64 1.40 -2.21 -13.94
CA ALA A 64 2.30 -3.21 -14.53
C ALA A 64 3.59 -3.45 -13.71
N ASP A 65 4.09 -2.44 -12.99
CA ASP A 65 5.23 -2.55 -12.06
C ASP A 65 4.94 -3.45 -10.85
N LEU A 66 3.67 -3.68 -10.53
CA LEU A 66 3.20 -4.63 -9.52
C LEU A 66 2.64 -5.91 -10.14
N GLY A 67 2.90 -6.15 -11.42
CA GLY A 67 2.42 -7.32 -12.15
C GLY A 67 0.92 -7.30 -12.47
N GLY A 68 0.30 -6.13 -12.52
CA GLY A 68 -1.11 -5.97 -12.87
C GLY A 68 -1.39 -5.42 -14.27
N ASP A 69 -2.67 -5.29 -14.58
CA ASP A 69 -3.20 -4.93 -15.90
C ASP A 69 -3.69 -3.47 -15.97
N LEU A 70 -3.65 -2.72 -14.87
CA LEU A 70 -4.11 -1.33 -14.81
C LEU A 70 -3.15 -0.43 -15.61
N PRO A 71 -3.61 0.20 -16.71
CA PRO A 71 -2.80 1.14 -17.43
C PRO A 71 -2.55 2.38 -16.57
N TYR A 72 -1.27 2.71 -16.36
CA TYR A 72 -0.87 3.90 -15.62
C TYR A 72 -0.09 4.85 -16.53
N CYS A 73 -0.63 6.05 -16.69
CA CYS A 73 0.03 7.19 -17.32
C CYS A 73 0.15 8.29 -16.26
N HIS A 74 1.39 8.68 -15.93
CA HIS A 74 1.64 9.66 -14.87
C HIS A 74 0.97 11.01 -15.16
N GLU A 75 1.06 11.48 -16.40
CA GLU A 75 0.47 12.76 -16.82
C GLU A 75 -1.06 12.76 -16.70
N ASP A 76 -1.71 11.68 -17.12
CA ASP A 76 -3.18 11.59 -17.06
C ASP A 76 -3.68 11.39 -15.63
N TRP A 77 -2.94 10.63 -14.82
CA TRP A 77 -3.22 10.51 -13.39
C TRP A 77 -3.15 11.86 -12.67
N LEU A 78 -2.14 12.68 -12.98
CA LEU A 78 -2.03 14.04 -12.43
C LEU A 78 -3.20 14.91 -12.84
N LYS A 79 -3.57 14.91 -14.13
CA LYS A 79 -4.73 15.68 -14.63
C LYS A 79 -6.01 15.32 -13.86
N HIS A 80 -6.30 14.02 -13.69
CA HIS A 80 -7.47 13.59 -12.92
C HIS A 80 -7.46 14.05 -11.46
N ARG A 81 -6.29 14.13 -10.82
CA ARG A 81 -6.15 14.58 -9.42
C ARG A 81 -6.18 16.10 -9.24
N VAL A 82 -5.76 16.87 -10.24
CA VAL A 82 -5.81 18.34 -10.18
C VAL A 82 -7.21 18.86 -10.56
N VAL A 83 -8.00 18.09 -11.33
CA VAL A 83 -9.38 18.44 -11.69
C VAL A 83 -10.36 18.30 -10.50
N SER A 84 -9.93 17.74 -9.37
CA SER A 84 -10.74 17.60 -8.13
C SER A 84 -10.68 18.80 -7.16
N GLU A 85 -10.40 20.02 -7.64
CA GLU A 85 -10.66 21.26 -6.91
C GLU A 85 -11.57 22.19 -7.75
N PRO A 86 -12.80 22.51 -7.31
CA PRO A 86 -13.54 23.67 -7.81
C PRO A 86 -12.98 24.99 -7.28
#